data_AF-A0A7X3ZMN0-F1
#
_entry.id   AF-A0A7X3ZMN0-F1
#
_cell.length_a   1.000
_cell.length_b   1.000
_cell.length_c   1.000
_cell.angle_alpha   90.00
_cell.angle_beta   90.00
_cell.angle_gamma   90.00
#
_symmetry.space_group_name_H-M   'P 1'
#
loop_
_entity.id
_entity.type
_entity.pdbx_description
1 polymer ?
#
loop_
_entity_poly.entity_id
_entity_poly.type
_entity_poly.pdbx_seq_one_letter_code
_entity_poly.pdbx_strand_id
1 'polypeptide(L)' 'MNIRYKTKPCSHCGHTNKTLTLSDRHWICPKCDTEHDRDINAVINIKQADLAA' A
#
# COMPACT_ATOMS: atom_id res chain seq x y z
N MET A 1 -1.21 -5.40 -20.23
CA MET A 1 -0.93 -4.32 -19.27
C MET A 1 -2.04 -4.28 -18.23
N ASN A 2 -1.78 -4.73 -17.00
CA ASN A 2 -2.75 -4.58 -15.90
C ASN A 2 -1.98 -4.44 -14.57
N ILE A 3 -1.14 -3.42 -14.49
CA ILE A 3 -0.40 -3.09 -13.27
C ILE A 3 -1.41 -2.45 -12.32
N ARG A 4 -2.09 -3.28 -11.53
CA ARG A 4 -2.89 -2.81 -10.41
C ARG A 4 -1.93 -2.18 -9.41
N TYR A 5 -1.90 -0.85 -9.36
CA TYR A 5 -1.17 -0.09 -8.34
C TYR A 5 -1.53 -0.64 -6.96
N LYS A 6 -0.58 -1.31 -6.29
CA LYS A 6 -0.80 -1.93 -4.98
C LYS A 6 -0.78 -0.85 -3.89
N THR A 7 -1.84 -0.05 -3.84
CA THR A 7 -1.99 1.07 -2.89
C THR A 7 -2.61 0.63 -1.56
N LYS A 8 -3.42 -0.44 -1.56
CA LYS A 8 -4.18 -0.94 -0.42
C LYS A 8 -3.41 -1.76 0.63
N PRO A 9 -2.42 -2.59 0.27
CA PRO A 9 -1.64 -3.30 1.28
C PRO A 9 -0.67 -2.35 1.99
N CYS A 10 -0.62 -2.42 3.30
CA CYS A 10 0.38 -1.80 4.14
C CYS A 10 1.76 -2.38 3.77
N SER A 11 2.68 -1.54 3.31
CA SER A 11 4.05 -1.94 2.98
C SER A 11 4.89 -2.37 4.19
N HIS A 12 4.44 -2.04 5.41
CA HIS A 12 5.12 -2.38 6.66
C HIS A 12 4.70 -3.77 7.19
N CYS A 13 3.40 -4.05 7.28
CA CYS A 13 2.88 -5.27 7.92
C CYS A 13 2.07 -6.19 6.98
N GLY A 14 1.89 -5.80 5.71
CA GLY A 14 1.15 -6.56 4.70
C GLY A 14 -0.38 -6.50 4.81
N HIS A 15 -0.94 -5.84 5.83
CA HIS A 15 -2.39 -5.72 6.00
C HIS A 15 -3.04 -4.97 4.83
N THR A 16 -4.05 -5.57 4.19
CA THR A 16 -4.79 -4.91 3.11
C THR A 16 -5.96 -4.12 3.66
N ASN A 17 -5.85 -2.79 3.62
CA ASN A 17 -6.95 -1.92 4.01
C ASN A 17 -7.97 -1.82 2.85
N LYS A 18 -9.13 -2.47 3.03
CA LYS A 18 -10.17 -2.57 2.01
C LYS A 18 -11.03 -1.30 1.90
N THR A 19 -11.03 -0.45 2.92
CA THR A 19 -11.86 0.77 2.97
C THR A 19 -11.21 1.95 2.26
N LEU A 20 -9.92 1.85 1.90
CA LEU A 20 -9.21 2.90 1.16
C LEU A 20 -9.82 3.12 -0.23
N THR A 21 -10.08 4.40 -0.49
CA THR A 21 -10.52 4.95 -1.76
C THR A 21 -9.37 5.67 -2.47
N LEU A 22 -9.60 6.06 -3.72
CA LEU A 22 -8.65 6.88 -4.48
C LEU A 22 -8.55 8.34 -3.97
N SER A 23 -9.40 8.76 -3.04
CA SER A 23 -9.29 10.07 -2.41
C SER A 23 -8.40 10.05 -1.17
N ASP A 24 -8.17 8.86 -0.58
CA ASP A 24 -7.34 8.69 0.61
C ASP A 24 -5.86 8.74 0.24
N ARG A 25 -5.28 9.94 0.29
CA ARG A 25 -3.85 10.18 0.02
C ARG A 25 -2.96 9.78 1.19
N HIS A 26 -3.46 10.01 2.41
CA HIS A 26 -2.78 9.65 3.65
C HIS A 26 -3.70 8.76 4.47
N TRP A 27 -3.16 7.71 5.06
CA TRP A 27 -3.93 6.81 5.93
C TRP A 27 -3.04 6.13 6.96
N ILE A 28 -3.64 5.75 8.09
CA ILE A 28 -2.98 5.01 9.15
C ILE A 28 -3.38 3.54 9.04
N CYS A 29 -2.40 2.64 9.12
CA CYS A 29 -2.67 1.22 9.08
C CYS A 29 -3.39 0.76 10.35
N PRO A 30 -4.61 0.19 10.27
CA PRO A 30 -5.37 -0.22 11.45
C PRO A 30 -4.78 -1.45 12.16
N LYS A 31 -3.71 -2.07 11.63
CA LYS A 31 -3.06 -3.24 12.21
C LYS A 31 -1.74 -2.91 12.92
N CYS A 32 -1.00 -1.93 12.43
CA CYS A 32 0.36 -1.63 12.90
C CYS A 32 0.60 -0.13 13.15
N ASP A 33 -0.45 0.67 13.04
CA ASP A 33 -0.47 2.12 13.29
C ASP A 33 0.54 2.94 12.47
N THR A 34 1.15 2.33 11.44
CA THR A 34 2.05 3.02 10.51
C THR A 34 1.26 3.99 9.64
N GLU A 35 1.74 5.22 9.57
CA GLU A 35 1.22 6.23 8.63
C GLU A 35 1.77 5.99 7.22
N HIS A 36 0.91 6.13 6.23
CA HIS A 36 1.23 5.92 4.83
C HIS A 36 0.79 7.10 3.98
N ASP A 37 1.71 7.62 3.17
CA ASP A 37 1.36 8.25 1.89
C ASP A 37 1.10 7.14 0.86
N ARG A 38 -0.01 7.26 0.15
CA ARG A 38 -0.49 6.23 -0.78
C ARG A 38 0.50 5.95 -1.91
N ASP A 39 1.09 6.98 -2.49
CA ASP A 39 1.93 6.86 -3.67
C ASP A 39 3.30 6.30 -3.26
N ILE A 40 3.85 6.73 -2.12
CA ILE A 40 5.04 6.12 -1.51
C ILE A 40 4.79 4.65 -1.17
N ASN A 41 3.66 4.34 -0.52
CA ASN A 41 3.30 2.96 -0.15
C ASN A 41 3.18 2.07 -1.39
N ALA A 42 2.60 2.58 -2.48
CA ALA A 42 2.51 1.85 -3.74
C ALA A 42 3.88 1.56 -4.37
N VAL A 43 4.80 2.52 -4.37
CA VAL A 43 6.18 2.31 -4.87
C VAL A 43 6.89 1.22 -4.07
N ILE A 44 6.76 1.22 -2.74
CA ILE A 44 7.36 0.19 -1.89
C ILE A 44 6.76 -1.19 -2.21
N ASN A 45 5.43 -1.28 -2.34
CA ASN A 45 4.76 -2.54 -2.66
C ASN A 45 5.12 -3.07 -4.06
N ILE A 46 5.35 -2.19 -5.04
CA ILE A 46 5.83 -2.57 -6.37
C ILE A 46 7.26 -3.12 -6.25
N LYS A 47 8.17 -2.38 -5.59
CA LYS A 47 9.55 -2.83 -5.37
C LYS A 47 9.62 -4.19 -4.67
N GLN A 48 8.80 -4.42 -3.65
CA GLN A 48 8.73 -5.71 -2.95
C GLN A 48 8.22 -6.84 -3.85
N ALA A 49 7.26 -6.54 -4.74
CA ALA A 49 6.77 -7.54 -5.70
C ALA A 49 7.83 -7.89 -6.76
N ASP A 50 8.61 -6.90 -7.21
CA ASP A 50 9.72 -7.12 -8.15
C ASP A 50 10.86 -7.94 -7.52
N LEU A 51 11.12 -7.75 -6.22
CA LEU A 51 12.13 -8.53 -5.47
C LEU A 51 11.70 -9.97 -5.16
N ALA A 52 10.40 -10.26 -5.24
CA ALA A 52 9.84 -11.58 -4.97
C ALA A 52 9.67 -12.44 -6.24
N ALA A 53 10.13 -11.95 -7.39
CA ALA A 53 10.05 -12.59 -8.71
C ALA A 53 11.27 -13.45 -9.04
#